data_AF-A0A062BXK1-F1
#
_entry.id   AF-A0A062BXK1-F1
#
_cell.length_a   1.000
_cell.length_b   1.000
_cell.length_c   1.000
_cell.angle_alpha   90.00
_cell.angle_beta   90.00
_cell.angle_gamma   90.00
#
_symmetry.space_group_name_H-M   'P 1'
#
loop_
_entity.id
_entity.type
_entity.pdbx_description
1 polymer ?
#
loop_
_entity_poly.entity_id
_entity_poly.type
_entity_poly.pdbx_seq_one_letter_code
_entity_poly.pdbx_strand_id
1 'polypeptide(L)' 'MSNPLQRLIDLLPKAPEFIGQITSADHPNYKVLVVDGSGLVLCTSSTKYLTGTRVFVSNNEIKRPAPEGRVIQIEI' A
#
# COMPACT_ATOMS: atom_id res chain seq x y z
N MET A 1 -0.02 -31.42 15.57
CA MET A 1 1.22 -31.39 14.76
C MET A 1 0.99 -30.43 13.60
N SER A 2 1.69 -29.30 13.57
CA SER A 2 1.53 -28.27 12.53
C SER A 2 2.29 -28.65 11.27
N ASN A 3 1.57 -28.74 10.14
CA ASN A 3 2.16 -29.09 8.84
C ASN A 3 3.05 -27.93 8.35
N PRO A 4 4.33 -28.17 8.00
CA PRO A 4 5.23 -27.13 7.51
C PRO A 4 4.73 -26.40 6.25
N LEU A 5 3.96 -27.09 5.38
CA LEU A 5 3.30 -26.46 4.23
C LEU A 5 2.26 -25.41 4.65
N GLN A 6 1.53 -25.69 5.73
CA GLN A 6 0.50 -24.79 6.23
C GLN A 6 1.11 -23.52 6.85
N ARG A 7 2.28 -23.65 7.49
CA ARG A 7 3.07 -22.51 7.94
C ARG A 7 3.57 -21.65 6.78
N LEU A 8 3.94 -22.26 5.65
CA LEU A 8 4.37 -21.53 4.45
C LEU A 8 3.20 -20.75 3.82
N ILE A 9 2.01 -21.38 3.75
CA ILE A 9 0.79 -20.74 3.22
C ILE A 9 0.35 -19.58 4.14
N ASP A 10 0.48 -19.73 5.46
CA ASP A 10 0.18 -18.65 6.40
C ASP A 10 1.17 -17.48 6.34
N LEU A 11 2.37 -17.70 5.79
CA LEU A 11 3.35 -16.64 5.55
C LEU A 11 3.09 -15.86 4.24
N LEU A 12 2.21 -16.36 3.36
CA LEU A 12 1.84 -15.61 2.16
C LEU A 12 0.98 -14.40 2.57
N PRO A 13 1.26 -13.20 2.04
CA PRO A 13 0.45 -12.02 2.31
C PRO A 13 -0.98 -12.24 1.80
N LYS A 14 -1.92 -12.45 2.72
CA LYS A 14 -3.33 -12.75 2.44
C LYS A 14 -4.14 -11.52 1.99
N ALA A 15 -3.58 -10.33 2.15
CA ALA A 15 -4.25 -9.07 1.80
C ALA A 15 -3.54 -8.43 0.60
N PRO A 16 -4.27 -8.09 -0.47
CA PRO A 16 -3.70 -7.30 -1.55
C PRO A 16 -3.34 -5.91 -1.00
N GLU A 17 -2.06 -5.58 -1.04
CA GLU A 17 -1.54 -4.24 -0.79
C GLU A 17 -1.32 -3.56 -2.14
N PHE A 18 -1.93 -2.40 -2.34
CA PHE A 18 -1.78 -1.61 -3.54
C PHE A 18 -0.90 -0.40 -3.27
N ILE A 19 -0.04 -0.06 -4.23
CA ILE A 19 0.70 1.19 -4.19
C ILE A 19 -0.13 2.25 -4.91
N GLY A 20 -0.36 3.37 -4.22
CA GLY A 20 -1.07 4.50 -4.81
C GLY A 20 -0.44 5.83 -4.42
N GLN A 21 -0.76 6.87 -5.18
CA GLN A 21 -0.33 8.24 -4.93
C GLN A 21 -1.51 9.07 -4.45
N ILE A 22 -1.33 9.83 -3.37
CA ILE A 22 -2.39 10.70 -2.85
C ILE A 22 -2.61 11.86 -3.83
N THR A 23 -3.84 12.00 -4.33
CA THR A 23 -4.25 13.11 -5.21
C THR A 23 -5.06 14.17 -4.47
N SER A 24 -5.74 13.80 -3.39
CA SER A 24 -6.46 14.72 -2.51
C SER A 24 -6.26 14.30 -1.06
N ALA A 25 -5.86 15.25 -0.22
CA ALA A 25 -5.66 15.06 1.21
C ALA A 25 -6.71 15.83 2.01
N ASP A 26 -7.84 15.17 2.31
CA ASP A 26 -8.93 15.74 3.12
C ASP A 26 -9.14 14.87 4.38
N HIS A 27 -8.23 15.00 5.35
CA HIS A 27 -8.19 14.10 6.51
C HIS A 27 -9.53 14.07 7.28
N PRO A 28 -10.13 12.89 7.52
CA PRO A 28 -9.55 11.54 7.45
C PRO A 28 -9.69 10.79 6.10
N ASN A 29 -10.30 11.41 5.10
CA ASN A 29 -10.58 10.83 3.78
C ASN A 29 -9.54 11.25 2.73
N TYR A 30 -8.87 10.29 2.13
CA TYR A 30 -7.87 10.52 1.09
C TYR A 30 -8.37 9.96 -0.24
N LYS A 31 -8.10 10.69 -1.32
CA LYS A 31 -8.20 10.13 -2.67
C LYS A 31 -6.83 9.66 -3.09
N VAL A 32 -6.71 8.37 -3.37
CA VAL A 32 -5.47 7.74 -3.77
C VAL A 32 -5.64 7.22 -5.19
N LEU A 33 -4.76 7.64 -6.10
CA LEU A 33 -4.66 7.09 -7.45
C LEU A 33 -3.81 5.84 -7.39
N VAL A 34 -4.35 4.68 -7.75
CA VAL A 34 -3.58 3.42 -7.78
C VAL A 34 -2.61 3.46 -8.96
N VAL A 35 -1.35 3.10 -8.73
CA VAL A 35 -0.27 3.18 -9.73
C VAL A 35 -0.51 2.23 -10.91
N ASP A 36 -1.24 1.12 -10.69
CA ASP A 36 -1.57 0.13 -11.73
C ASP A 36 -2.64 0.59 -12.73
N GLY A 37 -3.05 1.86 -12.72
CA GLY A 37 -4.04 2.41 -13.65
C GLY A 37 -5.50 2.01 -13.35
N SER A 38 -5.72 1.25 -12.27
CA SER A 38 -7.04 0.74 -11.83
C SER A 38 -8.00 1.82 -11.30
N GLY A 39 -7.61 3.09 -11.32
CA GLY A 39 -8.48 4.23 -11.00
C GLY A 39 -8.23 4.88 -9.63
N LEU A 40 -9.10 5.84 -9.29
CA LEU A 40 -9.08 6.57 -8.02
C LEU A 40 -9.82 5.76 -6.95
N VAL A 41 -9.11 5.41 -5.88
CA VAL A 41 -9.66 4.70 -4.72
C VAL A 41 -9.74 5.66 -3.54
N LEU A 42 -10.93 5.75 -2.94
CA LEU A 42 -11.13 6.46 -1.68
C LEU A 42 -10.61 5.61 -0.53
N CYS A 43 -9.65 6.15 0.20
CA CYS A 43 -8.98 5.46 1.31
C CYS A 43 -9.03 6.33 2.56
N THR A 44 -9.17 5.74 3.73
CA THR A 44 -9.10 6.45 5.01
C THR A 44 -7.72 6.30 5.63
N SER A 45 -7.35 7.25 6.49
CA SER A 45 -6.17 7.09 7.34
C SER A 45 -6.25 7.85 8.64
N SER A 46 -5.76 7.23 9.71
CA SER A 46 -5.54 7.87 11.00
C SER A 46 -4.35 8.83 11.00
N THR A 47 -3.41 8.69 10.06
CA THR A 47 -2.22 9.55 9.95
C THR A 47 -2.43 10.62 8.88
N LYS A 48 -1.85 11.80 9.11
CA LYS A 48 -1.84 12.88 8.11
C LYS A 48 -0.79 12.61 7.04
N TYR A 49 -1.21 12.58 5.78
CA TYR A 49 -0.33 12.44 4.63
C TYR A 49 -0.48 13.65 3.70
N LEU A 50 0.61 13.99 3.02
CA LEU A 50 0.63 15.09 2.05
C LEU A 50 0.12 14.60 0.69
N THR A 51 -0.40 15.53 -0.09
CA THR A 51 -0.75 15.27 -1.49
C THR A 51 0.52 15.01 -2.29
N GLY A 52 0.50 14.02 -3.17
CA GLY A 52 1.65 13.57 -3.95
C GLY A 52 2.46 12.43 -3.31
N THR A 53 2.25 12.14 -2.02
CA THR A 53 2.96 11.05 -1.32
C THR A 53 2.49 9.68 -1.81
N ARG A 54 3.45 8.78 -2.03
CA ARG A 54 3.17 7.37 -2.35
C ARG A 54 2.88 6.61 -1.07
N VAL A 55 1.81 5.83 -1.07
CA VAL A 55 1.31 5.11 0.11
C VAL A 55 0.90 3.69 -0.25
N PHE A 56 1.08 2.78 0.70
CA PHE A 56 0.50 1.44 0.62
C PHE A 56 -0.92 1.47 1.18
N VAL A 57 -1.87 1.09 0.34
CA VAL A 57 -3.28 0.96 0.68
C VAL A 57 -3.63 -0.52 0.78
N SER A 58 -4.30 -0.90 1.86
CA SER A 58 -4.90 -2.22 2.00
C SER A 58 -6.30 -2.09 2.58
N ASN A 59 -7.29 -2.76 1.97
CA ASN A 59 -8.70 -2.71 2.40
C ASN A 59 -9.22 -1.28 2.64
N ASN A 60 -8.98 -0.37 1.70
CA ASN A 60 -9.38 1.05 1.78
C ASN A 60 -8.76 1.84 2.94
N GLU A 61 -7.68 1.35 3.55
CA GLU A 61 -6.95 2.07 4.59
C GLU A 61 -5.48 2.25 4.18
N ILE A 62 -4.93 3.44 4.43
CA ILE A 62 -3.50 3.69 4.24
C ILE A 62 -2.74 3.08 5.42
N LYS A 63 -1.92 2.06 5.15
CA LYS A 63 -1.14 1.34 6.17
C LYS A 63 0.21 2.00 6.47
N ARG A 64 0.93 2.42 5.42
CA ARG A 64 2.28 3.00 5.55
C ARG A 64 2.66 3.87 4.34
N PRO A 65 3.55 4.86 4.50
CA PRO A 65 4.17 5.52 3.36
C PRO A 65 4.97 4.50 2.56
N ALA A 66 4.84 4.54 1.24
CA ALA A 66 5.65 3.72 0.35
C ALA A 66 7.03 4.39 0.21
N PRO A 67 8.13 3.63 0.32
CA PRO A 67 9.46 4.21 0.22
C PRO A 67 9.66 4.80 -1.18
N GLU A 68 10.15 6.03 -1.23
CA GLU A 68 10.64 6.68 -2.44
C GLU A 68 12.07 6.19 -2.73
N GLY A 69 12.21 4.90 -2.99
CA GLY A 69 13.49 4.28 -3.32
C GLY A 69 13.64 4.18 -4.82
N ARG A 70 14.65 4.86 -5.40
CA ARG A 70 15.16 4.51 -6.73
C ARG A 70 15.56 3.04 -6.67
N VAL A 71 14.94 2.19 -7.48
CA VAL A 71 15.33 0.78 -7.60
C VAL A 71 16.80 0.74 -8.01
N ILE A 72 17.68 0.47 -7.07
CA ILE A 72 19.09 0.16 -7.37
C ILE A 72 19.16 -1.35 -7.59
N GLN A 73 19.34 -1.75 -8.84
CA GLN A 73 19.65 -3.12 -9.19
C GLN A 73 21.02 -3.45 -8.60
N ILE A 74 21.04 -4.29 -7.57
CA ILE A 74 22.29 -4.87 -7.08
C ILE A 74 22.56 -6.08 -7.98
N GLU A 75 23.44 -5.90 -8.96
CA GLU A 75 23.99 -7.00 -9.76
C GLU A 75 25.00 -7.75 -8.87
N ILE A 76 24.91 -9.08 -8.82
CA ILE A 76 25.75 -9.96 -8.00
C ILE A 76 26.75 -10.66 -8.91
#